data_AF-A0A961B5W0-F1
#
_entry.id   AF-A0A961B5W0-F1
#
_cell.length_a   1.000
_cell.length_b   1.000
_cell.length_c   1.000
_cell.angle_alpha   90.00
_cell.angle_beta   90.00
_cell.angle_gamma   90.00
#
_symmetry.space_group_name_H-M   'P 1'
#
loop_
_entity.id
_entity.type
_entity.pdbx_description
1 polymer ?
#
loop_
_entity_poly.entity_id
_entity_poly.type
_entity_poly.pdbx_seq_one_letter_code
_entity_poly.pdbx_strand_id
1 'polypeptide(L)'
;QVALHGEWVFHEARRVERADGAVAGDARRESFFLARIRGGAMANPEPKLLTQQGMVDDLTLLSRAEIPVFTADPPVAERFGARLAFPSAAILASRAAALDPLDAARLSGEPLEPIYLRAPHITVPKERPHRQSGRER
;
A
#
# COMPACT_ATOMS: atom_id res chain seq x y z
N GLN A 1 17.38 31.62 5.12
CA GLN A 1 18.62 31.38 4.35
C GLN A 1 19.16 30.02 4.79
N VAL A 2 19.53 29.16 3.83
CA VAL A 2 19.65 27.70 3.95
C VAL A 2 21.09 27.24 4.19
N ALA A 3 21.26 26.23 5.05
CA ALA A 3 22.31 25.19 5.00
C ALA A 3 21.80 24.00 5.84
N LEU A 4 21.19 22.97 5.24
CA LEU A 4 21.83 21.74 4.71
C LEU A 4 22.59 20.91 5.75
N HIS A 5 21.85 20.26 6.65
CA HIS A 5 22.22 18.94 7.17
C HIS A 5 20.96 18.07 7.15
N GLY A 6 20.87 17.22 6.13
CA GLY A 6 19.80 16.23 5.98
C GLY A 6 19.95 15.15 7.03
N GLU A 7 19.46 15.42 8.23
CA GLU A 7 19.05 14.36 9.14
C GLU A 7 17.74 13.79 8.59
N TRP A 8 17.79 12.56 8.10
CA TRP A 8 16.60 11.75 7.96
C TRP A 8 16.08 11.50 9.38
N VAL A 9 15.18 12.36 9.83
CA VAL A 9 14.42 12.14 11.06
C VAL A 9 13.50 10.96 10.75
N PHE A 10 13.98 9.74 11.03
CA PHE A 10 13.12 8.58 11.13
C PHE A 10 12.25 8.80 12.37
N HIS A 11 11.10 9.46 12.18
CA HIS A 11 10.03 9.40 13.17
C HIS A 11 9.76 7.92 13.41
N GLU A 12 10.06 7.49 14.64
CA GLU A 12 10.08 6.12 15.12
C GLU A 12 8.95 5.28 14.51
N ALA A 13 9.26 4.60 13.40
CA ALA A 13 8.33 3.71 12.74
C ALA A 13 8.15 2.51 13.66
N ARG A 14 7.05 2.49 14.41
CA ARG A 14 6.79 1.39 15.34
C ARG A 14 6.78 0.08 14.58
N ARG A 15 7.68 -0.81 14.99
CA ARG A 15 7.83 -2.17 14.46
C ARG A 15 6.61 -2.99 14.88
N VAL A 16 5.80 -3.42 13.92
CA VAL A 16 4.60 -4.23 14.19
C VAL A 16 4.93 -5.69 13.92
N GLU A 17 5.42 -6.41 14.92
CA GLU A 17 5.94 -7.77 14.69
C GLU A 17 4.86 -8.85 14.62
N ARG A 18 3.74 -8.66 15.32
CA ARG A 18 2.56 -9.55 15.32
C ARG A 18 1.33 -8.80 15.84
N ALA A 19 0.84 -7.80 15.12
CA ALA A 19 -0.44 -7.18 15.48
C ALA A 19 -1.54 -7.69 14.57
N ASP A 20 -2.56 -8.29 15.17
CA ASP A 20 -3.89 -8.26 14.58
C ASP A 20 -4.28 -6.79 14.40
N GLY A 21 -4.72 -6.45 13.19
CA GLY A 21 -4.77 -5.05 12.78
C GLY A 21 -5.43 -4.87 11.42
N ALA A 22 -5.37 -3.65 10.92
CA ALA A 22 -5.62 -3.37 9.52
C ALA A 22 -4.46 -2.58 8.91
N VAL A 23 -4.24 -2.76 7.62
CA VAL A 23 -3.30 -1.97 6.82
C VAL A 23 -4.09 -1.21 5.78
N ALA A 24 -3.77 0.07 5.62
CA ALA A 24 -4.41 0.94 4.65
C ALA A 24 -3.38 1.67 3.78
N GLY A 25 -3.79 2.10 2.60
CA GLY A 25 -2.96 2.94 1.74
C GLY A 25 -3.71 3.56 0.57
N ASP A 26 -3.02 4.42 -0.16
CA ASP A 26 -3.54 5.10 -1.35
C ASP A 26 -3.55 4.13 -2.54
N ALA A 27 -4.71 3.94 -3.15
CA ALA A 27 -4.88 3.08 -4.34
C ALA A 27 -5.04 3.91 -5.63
N ARG A 28 -4.52 5.15 -5.61
CA ARG A 28 -4.61 6.19 -6.65
C ARG A 28 -6.05 6.53 -7.03
N ARG A 29 -6.23 7.51 -7.93
CA ARG A 29 -7.54 7.93 -8.52
C ARG A 29 -8.67 7.96 -7.48
N GLU A 30 -8.43 8.71 -6.40
CA GLU A 30 -9.41 8.97 -5.34
C GLU A 30 -9.96 7.71 -4.63
N SER A 31 -9.17 6.64 -4.58
CA SER A 31 -9.50 5.44 -3.82
C SER A 31 -8.41 5.05 -2.84
N PHE A 32 -8.79 4.19 -1.90
CA PHE A 32 -7.94 3.65 -0.86
C PHE A 32 -8.05 2.13 -0.87
N PHE A 33 -7.05 1.46 -0.32
CA PHE A 33 -7.18 0.04 0.00
C PHE A 33 -7.20 -0.16 1.51
N LEU A 34 -7.87 -1.22 1.96
CA LEU A 34 -7.88 -1.66 3.35
C LEU A 34 -7.77 -3.19 3.41
N ALA A 35 -6.79 -3.69 4.15
CA ALA A 35 -6.57 -5.11 4.37
C ALA A 35 -6.61 -5.43 5.87
N ARG A 36 -7.35 -6.48 6.25
CA ARG A 36 -7.38 -6.98 7.62
C ARG A 36 -6.24 -7.97 7.83
N ILE A 37 -5.45 -7.79 8.88
CA ILE A 37 -4.37 -8.72 9.26
C ILE A 37 -4.80 -9.47 10.51
N ARG A 38 -4.70 -10.80 10.48
CA ARG A 38 -4.96 -11.71 11.60
C ARG A 38 -3.89 -12.79 11.64
N GLY A 39 -3.26 -13.01 12.79
CA GLY A 39 -2.20 -14.01 12.94
C GLY A 39 -0.99 -13.78 12.04
N GLY A 40 -0.77 -12.55 11.57
CA GLY A 40 0.31 -12.22 10.63
C GLY A 40 -0.01 -12.49 9.15
N ALA A 41 -1.22 -12.96 8.83
CA ALA A 41 -1.71 -13.17 7.47
C ALA A 41 -2.86 -12.21 7.13
N MET A 42 -3.12 -11.99 5.84
CA MET A 42 -4.33 -11.28 5.42
C MET A 42 -5.55 -12.17 5.73
N ALA A 43 -6.57 -11.59 6.36
CA ALA A 43 -7.79 -12.29 6.70
C ALA A 43 -8.64 -12.61 5.45
N ASN A 44 -8.48 -11.84 4.37
CA ASN A 44 -9.11 -12.06 3.08
C ASN A 44 -8.02 -12.19 2.00
N PRO A 45 -8.29 -12.89 0.87
CA PRO A 45 -7.32 -13.04 -0.22
C PRO A 45 -6.86 -11.72 -0.83
N GLU A 46 -7.75 -10.72 -0.88
CA GLU A 46 -7.47 -9.41 -1.48
C GLU A 46 -7.83 -8.25 -0.54
N PRO A 47 -7.05 -7.14 -0.57
CA PRO A 47 -7.44 -5.87 0.05
C PRO A 47 -8.73 -5.32 -0.54
N LYS A 48 -9.59 -4.73 0.30
CA LYS A 48 -10.81 -4.03 -0.12
C LYS A 48 -10.45 -2.70 -0.76
N LEU A 49 -10.95 -2.44 -1.96
CA LEU A 49 -10.85 -1.11 -2.61
C LEU A 49 -12.03 -0.24 -2.16
N LEU A 50 -11.73 0.98 -1.72
CA LEU A 50 -12.67 1.86 -1.03
C LEU A 50 -12.67 3.26 -1.62
N THR A 51 -13.84 3.88 -1.67
CA THR A 51 -13.96 5.34 -1.80
C THR A 51 -13.55 6.01 -0.50
N GLN A 52 -13.41 7.34 -0.50
CA GLN A 52 -13.17 8.08 0.74
C GLN A 52 -14.25 7.81 1.81
N GLN A 53 -15.54 7.81 1.44
CA GLN A 53 -16.61 7.57 2.41
C GLN A 53 -16.54 6.15 2.96
N GLY A 54 -16.35 5.14 2.08
CA GLY A 54 -16.22 3.76 2.52
C GLY A 54 -15.00 3.52 3.42
N MET A 55 -13.92 4.28 3.22
CA MET A 55 -12.77 4.29 4.11
C MET A 55 -13.13 4.83 5.50
N VAL A 56 -13.82 5.98 5.58
CA VAL A 56 -14.27 6.55 6.87
C VAL A 56 -15.21 5.59 7.61
N ASP A 57 -16.14 4.95 6.90
CA ASP A 57 -17.09 4.01 7.47
C ASP A 57 -16.36 2.79 8.08
N ASP A 58 -15.48 2.15 7.31
CA ASP A 58 -14.71 0.99 7.78
C ASP A 58 -13.79 1.37 8.96
N LEU A 59 -13.10 2.51 8.90
CA LEU A 59 -12.24 2.96 10.00
C LEU A 59 -13.02 3.25 11.29
N THR A 60 -14.25 3.76 11.17
CA THR A 60 -15.13 3.98 12.32
C THR A 60 -15.46 2.65 13.01
N LEU A 61 -15.74 1.60 12.23
CA LEU A 61 -15.98 0.26 12.76
C LEU A 61 -14.72 -0.31 13.43
N LEU A 62 -13.56 -0.15 12.81
CA LEU A 62 -12.28 -0.62 13.36
C LEU A 62 -11.92 0.10 14.66
N SER A 63 -12.16 1.41 14.73
CA SER A 63 -11.93 2.21 15.94
C SER A 63 -12.82 1.76 17.09
N ARG A 64 -14.10 1.44 16.84
CA ARG A 64 -15.02 0.92 17.86
C ARG A 64 -14.60 -0.45 18.40
N ALA A 65 -13.95 -1.25 17.57
CA ALA A 65 -13.40 -2.55 17.95
C ALA A 65 -11.97 -2.45 18.51
N GLU A 66 -11.44 -1.24 18.72
CA GLU A 66 -10.07 -0.97 19.20
C GLU A 66 -8.97 -1.60 18.34
N ILE A 67 -9.24 -1.81 17.05
CA ILE A 67 -8.28 -2.43 16.16
C ILE A 67 -7.37 -1.36 15.53
N PRO A 68 -6.04 -1.43 15.72
CA PRO A 68 -5.16 -0.44 15.14
C PRO A 68 -5.11 -0.55 13.61
N VAL A 69 -5.02 0.61 12.97
CA VAL A 69 -4.82 0.76 11.52
C VAL A 69 -3.43 1.30 11.28
N PHE A 70 -2.69 0.66 10.38
CA PHE A 70 -1.33 1.02 10.00
C PHE A 70 -1.27 1.43 8.53
N THR A 71 -0.33 2.30 8.18
CA THR A 71 -0.07 2.68 6.80
C THR A 71 1.40 3.05 6.61
N ALA A 72 1.92 2.80 5.41
CA ALA A 72 3.22 3.32 4.98
C ALA A 72 3.09 4.66 4.23
N ASP A 73 1.86 5.13 3.98
CA ASP A 73 1.58 6.35 3.22
C ASP A 73 1.31 7.53 4.18
N PRO A 74 2.22 8.52 4.30
CA PRO A 74 2.00 9.68 5.16
C PRO A 74 0.69 10.44 4.89
N PRO A 75 0.25 10.67 3.63
CA PRO A 75 -1.03 11.32 3.37
C PRO A 75 -2.23 10.54 3.91
N VAL A 76 -2.16 9.20 3.93
CA VAL A 76 -3.22 8.35 4.48
C VAL A 76 -3.21 8.43 6.01
N ALA A 77 -2.03 8.46 6.63
CA ALA A 77 -1.88 8.65 8.08
C ALA A 77 -2.49 9.98 8.53
N GLU A 78 -2.13 11.08 7.86
CA GLU A 78 -2.64 12.42 8.15
C GLU A 78 -4.16 12.52 7.94
N ARG A 79 -4.66 11.97 6.83
CA ARG A 79 -6.07 12.09 6.46
C ARG A 79 -7.00 11.23 7.32
N PHE A 80 -6.55 10.06 7.74
CA PHE A 80 -7.42 9.04 8.35
C PHE A 80 -7.01 8.65 9.78
N GLY A 81 -5.97 9.27 10.34
CA GLY A 81 -5.48 8.96 11.68
C GLY A 81 -4.86 7.56 11.80
N ALA A 82 -4.42 6.96 10.69
CA ALA A 82 -3.73 5.68 10.71
C ALA A 82 -2.30 5.85 11.27
N ARG A 83 -1.80 4.82 11.95
CA ARG A 83 -0.44 4.82 12.51
C ARG A 83 0.57 4.60 11.39
N LEU A 84 1.54 5.50 11.27
CA LEU A 84 2.62 5.35 10.29
C LEU A 84 3.53 4.17 10.68
N ALA A 85 3.70 3.22 9.76
CA ALA A 85 4.58 2.06 9.91
C ALA A 85 5.05 1.58 8.53
N PHE A 86 6.32 1.20 8.43
CA PHE A 86 6.93 0.81 7.16
C PHE A 86 7.25 -0.70 7.12
N PRO A 87 7.18 -1.33 5.94
CA PRO A 87 7.61 -2.72 5.79
C PRO A 87 9.11 -2.86 6.09
N SER A 88 9.48 -3.95 6.76
CA SER A 88 10.88 -4.25 7.07
C SER A 88 11.36 -5.46 6.26
N ALA A 89 12.37 -5.24 5.43
CA ALA A 89 12.99 -6.32 4.65
C ALA A 89 13.56 -7.43 5.54
N ALA A 90 14.14 -7.07 6.69
CA ALA A 90 14.69 -8.05 7.63
C ALA A 90 13.60 -8.95 8.22
N ILE A 91 12.43 -8.39 8.56
CA ILE A 91 11.29 -9.18 9.06
C ILE A 91 10.74 -10.07 7.95
N LEU A 92 10.61 -9.55 6.72
CA LEU A 92 10.16 -10.34 5.57
C LEU A 92 11.09 -11.52 5.29
N ALA A 93 12.41 -11.29 5.30
CA ALA A 93 13.40 -12.35 5.13
C ALA A 93 13.32 -13.41 6.24
N SER A 94 13.18 -12.98 7.50
CA SER A 94 13.00 -13.89 8.63
C SER A 94 11.71 -14.72 8.52
N ARG A 95 10.61 -14.13 8.04
CA ARG A 95 9.36 -14.85 7.82
C ARG A 95 9.46 -15.85 6.67
N ALA A 96 10.10 -15.47 5.56
CA ALA A 96 10.34 -16.37 4.45
C ALA A 96 11.21 -17.57 4.86
N ALA A 97 12.23 -17.35 5.69
CA ALA A 97 13.08 -18.42 6.22
C ALA A 97 12.37 -19.36 7.22
N ALA A 98 11.23 -18.93 7.79
CA ALA A 98 10.45 -19.70 8.75
C ALA A 98 9.26 -20.44 8.12
N LEU A 99 9.09 -20.37 6.80
CA LEU A 99 8.06 -21.12 6.08
C LEU A 99 8.34 -22.62 6.18
N ASP A 100 7.28 -23.42 6.20
CA ASP A 100 7.44 -24.87 6.06
C ASP A 100 7.94 -25.23 4.65
N PRO A 101 8.54 -26.43 4.47
CA PRO A 101 9.13 -26.83 3.20
C PRO A 101 8.15 -26.83 2.02
N LEU A 102 6.86 -27.09 2.26
CA LEU A 102 5.85 -27.14 1.20
C LEU A 102 5.52 -25.73 0.71
N ASP A 103 5.31 -24.79 1.63
CA ASP A 103 5.07 -23.38 1.27
C ASP A 103 6.29 -22.73 0.63
N ALA A 104 7.50 -23.03 1.11
CA ALA A 104 8.74 -22.57 0.51
C ALA A 104 8.90 -23.10 -0.92
N ALA A 105 8.63 -24.39 -1.15
CA ALA A 105 8.68 -24.99 -2.47
C ALA A 105 7.68 -24.33 -3.44
N ARG A 106 6.44 -24.11 -2.99
CA ARG A 106 5.40 -23.42 -3.77
C ARG A 106 5.83 -22.01 -4.20
N LEU A 107 6.30 -21.19 -3.25
CA LEU A 107 6.77 -19.83 -3.56
C LEU A 107 7.97 -19.79 -4.51
N SER A 108 8.83 -20.81 -4.45
CA SER A 108 10.00 -20.91 -5.34
C SER A 108 9.68 -21.48 -6.73
N GLY A 109 8.57 -22.21 -6.86
CA GLY A 109 8.22 -22.97 -8.07
C GLY A 109 7.24 -22.26 -9.01
N GLU A 110 6.52 -21.25 -8.52
CA GLU A 110 5.55 -20.49 -9.31
C GLU A 110 6.07 -19.08 -9.63
N PRO A 111 5.84 -18.55 -10.85
CA PRO A 111 6.09 -17.15 -11.14
C PRO A 111 5.32 -16.24 -10.17
N LEU A 112 6.02 -15.34 -9.48
CA LEU A 112 5.39 -14.39 -8.57
C LEU A 112 4.60 -13.35 -9.37
N GLU A 113 3.31 -13.23 -9.08
CA GLU A 113 2.46 -12.19 -9.65
C GLU A 113 2.22 -11.05 -8.65
N PRO A 114 2.34 -9.79 -9.08
CA PRO A 114 1.95 -8.66 -8.23
C PRO A 114 0.44 -8.66 -7.98
N ILE A 115 0.04 -8.33 -6.74
CA ILE A 115 -1.37 -8.10 -6.40
C ILE A 115 -1.77 -6.71 -6.92
N TYR A 116 -2.34 -6.66 -8.12
CA TYR A 116 -2.88 -5.45 -8.71
C TYR A 116 -4.34 -5.23 -8.29
N LEU A 117 -4.58 -4.23 -7.43
CA LEU A 117 -5.94 -3.88 -6.99
C LEU A 117 -6.80 -3.21 -8.06
N ARG A 118 -6.20 -2.84 -9.19
CA ARG A 118 -6.88 -2.35 -10.40
C ARG A 118 -6.13 -2.83 -11.63
N ALA A 119 -6.86 -2.95 -12.74
CA ALA A 119 -6.24 -3.19 -14.03
C ALA A 119 -5.16 -2.11 -14.33
N PRO A 120 -4.00 -2.51 -14.89
CA PRO A 120 -2.96 -1.58 -15.30
C PRO A 120 -3.53 -0.48 -16.20
N HIS A 121 -3.05 0.76 -16.04
CA HIS A 121 -3.48 1.83 -16.91
C HIS A 121 -2.85 1.62 -18.29
N ILE A 122 -3.63 1.14 -19.26
CA ILE A 122 -3.23 1.18 -20.67
C ILE A 122 -3.32 2.64 -21.10
N THR A 123 -2.18 3.34 -21.08
CA THR A 123 -2.13 4.73 -21.58
C THR A 123 -2.28 4.70 -23.09
N VAL A 124 -3.42 5.16 -23.61
CA VAL A 124 -3.57 5.45 -25.04
C VAL A 124 -2.66 6.64 -25.38
N PRO A 125 -1.76 6.54 -26.37
CA PRO A 125 -0.93 7.67 -26.77
C PRO A 125 -1.80 8.86 -27.18
N LYS A 126 -1.46 10.05 -26.69
CA LYS A 126 -2.13 11.28 -27.09
C LYS A 126 -1.83 11.54 -28.57
N GLU A 127 -2.86 11.64 -29.41
CA GLU A 127 -2.69 11.97 -30.82
C GLU A 127 -1.93 13.29 -30.95
N ARG A 128 -0.84 13.28 -31.73
CA ARG A 128 -0.08 14.50 -32.02
C ARG A 128 -0.98 15.40 -32.89
N PRO A 129 -1.18 16.67 -32.55
CA PRO A 129 -1.93 17.58 -33.41
C PRO A 129 -1.25 17.64 -34.79
N HIS A 130 -2.04 17.36 -35.82
CA HIS A 130 -1.62 17.42 -37.21
C HIS A 130 -1.13 18.83 -37.52
N ARG A 131 0.19 19.02 -37.74
CA ARG A 131 0.71 20.29 -38.26
C ARG A 131 0.12 20.48 -39.65
N GLN A 132 -0.82 21.41 -39.79
CA GLN A 132 -1.23 21.90 -41.09
C GLN A 132 0.00 22.54 -41.73
N SER A 133 0.51 21.93 -42.81
CA SER A 133 1.53 22.51 -43.66
C SER A 133 0.93 23.75 -44.33
N GLY A 134 1.25 24.91 -43.78
CA GLY A 134 1.00 26.19 -44.44
C GLY A 134 1.69 26.18 -45.80
N ARG A 135 0.89 26.29 -46.87
CA ARG A 135 1.33 26.76 -48.18
C ARG A 135 1.84 28.19 -48.01
N GLU A 136 3.13 28.41 -48.18
CA GLU A 136 3.64 29.72 -48.61
C GLU A 136 3.77 29.72 -50.13
N ARG A 137 3.35 30.84 -50.72
CA ARG A 137 3.30 31.12 -52.16
C ARG A 137 4.61 31.71 -52.63
#